data_AF-A0A5D0STT3-F1
#
_entry.id   AF-A0A5D0STT3-F1
#
_cell.length_a   1.000
_cell.length_b   1.000
_cell.length_c   1.000
_cell.angle_alpha   90.00
_cell.angle_beta   90.00
_cell.angle_gamma   90.00
#
_symmetry.space_group_name_H-M   'P 1'
#
loop_
_entity.id
_entity.type
_entity.pdbx_description
1 polymer ?
#
loop_
_entity_poly.entity_id
_entity_poly.type
_entity_poly.pdbx_seq_one_letter_code
_entity_poly.pdbx_strand_id
1 'polypeptide(L)'
;MEPLLARENRLVLDVVQAALGLISRDMRAISVVLDAQRIVLHVAVHENNAQVVEDVEDLVFELAALQDGHIEIEHSIFVGAPSVDWPGNSGRRVYVAKETD
;
A
#
# COMPACT_ATOMS: atom_id res chain seq x y z
N MET A 1 19.88 -6.10 15.53
CA MET A 1 18.61 -5.37 15.43
C MET A 1 18.76 -4.39 14.29
N GLU A 2 17.96 -4.53 13.24
CA GLU A 2 18.02 -3.62 12.09
C GLU A 2 17.55 -2.21 12.51
N PRO A 3 18.19 -1.13 12.02
CA PRO A 3 17.69 0.23 12.25
C PRO A 3 16.28 0.42 11.68
N LEU A 4 15.41 1.14 12.41
CA LEU A 4 14.02 1.39 11.99
C LEU A 4 13.92 1.94 10.56
N LEU A 5 14.76 2.91 10.21
CA LEU A 5 14.78 3.51 8.88
C LEU A 5 15.14 2.50 7.78
N ALA A 6 16.04 1.55 8.05
CA ALA A 6 16.42 0.53 7.09
C ALA A 6 15.25 -0.44 6.84
N ARG A 7 14.56 -0.85 7.93
CA ARG A 7 13.35 -1.67 7.85
C ARG A 7 12.22 -0.97 7.09
N GLU A 8 11.98 0.31 7.35
CA GLU A 8 10.98 1.11 6.63
C GLU A 8 11.32 1.25 5.14
N ASN A 9 12.59 1.47 4.80
CA ASN A 9 13.02 1.58 3.42
C ASN A 9 12.89 0.23 2.69
N ARG A 10 13.22 -0.88 3.36
CA ARG A 10 12.98 -2.23 2.82
C ARG A 10 11.50 -2.47 2.56
N LEU A 11 10.65 -2.13 3.54
CA LEU A 11 9.21 -2.25 3.40
C LEU A 11 8.67 -1.47 2.19
N VAL A 12 9.14 -0.24 1.96
CA VAL A 12 8.76 0.51 0.75
C VAL A 12 9.11 -0.26 -0.52
N LEU A 13 10.31 -0.83 -0.59
CA LEU A 13 10.73 -1.63 -1.75
C LEU A 13 9.89 -2.90 -1.91
N ASP A 14 9.57 -3.59 -0.82
CA ASP A 14 8.71 -4.77 -0.84
C ASP A 14 7.31 -4.43 -1.35
N VAL A 15 6.73 -3.30 -0.92
CA VAL A 15 5.44 -2.82 -1.44
C VAL A 15 5.52 -2.47 -2.93
N VAL A 16 6.62 -1.85 -3.38
CA VAL A 16 6.83 -1.63 -4.84
C VAL A 16 6.83 -2.95 -5.58
N GLN A 17 7.53 -3.98 -5.07
CA GLN A 17 7.60 -5.30 -5.71
C GLN A 17 6.24 -5.99 -5.72
N ALA A 18 5.54 -6.02 -4.59
CA ALA A 18 4.22 -6.64 -4.48
C ALA A 18 3.17 -5.96 -5.37
N ALA A 19 3.31 -4.65 -5.64
CA ALA A 19 2.40 -3.92 -6.52
C ALA A 19 2.66 -4.12 -8.03
N LEU A 20 3.75 -4.80 -8.42
CA LEU A 20 4.06 -5.00 -9.84
C LEU A 20 2.99 -5.86 -10.51
N GLY A 21 2.36 -5.30 -11.55
CA GLY A 21 1.28 -5.98 -12.28
C GLY A 21 -0.12 -5.78 -11.70
N LEU A 22 -0.23 -5.25 -10.47
CA LEU A 22 -1.51 -5.00 -9.78
C LEU A 22 -1.99 -3.54 -9.84
N ILE A 23 -1.11 -2.61 -10.22
CA ILE A 23 -1.50 -1.19 -10.37
C ILE A 23 -2.41 -1.03 -11.60
N SER A 24 -3.71 -0.92 -11.34
CA SER A 24 -4.75 -0.69 -12.34
C SER A 24 -5.09 0.80 -12.50
N ARG A 25 -5.93 1.14 -13.48
CA ARG A 25 -6.41 2.52 -13.69
C ARG A 25 -7.28 3.03 -12.54
N ASP A 26 -7.89 2.12 -11.80
CA ASP A 26 -8.73 2.47 -10.67
C ASP A 26 -7.89 2.88 -9.45
N MET A 27 -6.62 2.47 -9.37
CA MET A 27 -5.71 2.90 -8.30
C MET A 27 -5.20 4.33 -8.48
N ARG A 28 -5.39 5.15 -7.45
CA ARG A 28 -4.92 6.54 -7.39
C ARG A 28 -3.63 6.70 -6.59
N ALA A 29 -3.47 5.96 -5.50
CA ALA A 29 -2.25 5.98 -4.70
C ALA A 29 -2.13 4.77 -3.79
N ILE A 30 -0.90 4.43 -3.44
CA ILE A 30 -0.56 3.42 -2.42
C ILE A 30 0.39 4.07 -1.43
N SER A 31 0.10 3.93 -0.14
CA SER A 31 0.94 4.36 0.96
C SER A 31 1.06 3.25 1.99
N VAL A 32 2.20 3.20 2.66
CA VAL A 32 2.48 2.19 3.69
C VAL A 32 2.93 2.84 4.99
N VAL A 33 2.45 2.29 6.10
CA VAL A 33 2.88 2.63 7.46
C VAL A 33 3.40 1.35 8.13
N LEU A 34 4.53 1.47 8.83
CA LEU A 34 5.03 0.44 9.73
C LEU A 34 4.73 0.88 11.16
N ASP A 35 3.85 0.15 11.86
CA ASP A 35 3.49 0.42 13.25
C ASP A 35 3.89 -0.78 14.11
N ALA A 36 4.87 -0.62 15.01
CA ALA A 36 5.41 -1.60 15.95
C ALA A 36 5.64 -3.05 15.40
N GLN A 37 4.56 -3.80 15.13
CA GLN A 37 4.55 -5.15 14.59
C GLN A 37 3.50 -5.41 13.49
N ARG A 38 2.97 -4.37 12.85
CA ARG A 38 2.03 -4.47 11.74
C ARG A 38 2.39 -3.54 10.60
N ILE A 39 2.00 -3.95 9.40
CA ILE A 39 2.06 -3.13 8.19
C ILE A 39 0.64 -2.70 7.89
N VAL A 40 0.44 -1.41 7.62
CA VAL A 40 -0.84 -0.88 7.18
C VAL A 40 -0.70 -0.34 5.76
N LEU A 41 -1.42 -0.94 4.83
CA LEU A 41 -1.55 -0.44 3.46
C LEU A 41 -2.76 0.48 3.35
N HIS A 42 -2.54 1.69 2.86
CA HIS A 42 -3.59 2.61 2.48
C HIS A 42 -3.62 2.69 0.97
N VAL A 43 -4.76 2.38 0.37
CA VAL A 43 -4.96 2.43 -1.08
C VAL A 43 -6.06 3.43 -1.39
N ALA A 44 -5.72 4.49 -2.12
CA ALA A 44 -6.69 5.42 -2.66
C ALA A 44 -7.12 4.96 -4.06
N VAL A 45 -8.42 4.96 -4.33
CA VAL A 45 -9.01 4.44 -5.58
C VAL A 45 -10.07 5.36 -6.14
N HIS A 46 -10.37 5.21 -7.43
CA HIS A 46 -11.48 5.89 -8.11
C HIS A 46 -12.84 5.37 -7.64
N GLU A 47 -12.97 4.05 -7.56
CA GLU A 47 -14.18 3.33 -7.16
C GLU A 47 -13.77 2.11 -6.34
N ASN A 48 -14.61 1.72 -5.38
CA ASN A 48 -14.46 0.45 -4.67
C ASN A 48 -15.33 -0.61 -5.36
N ASN A 49 -14.74 -1.31 -6.32
CA ASN A 49 -15.36 -2.40 -7.07
C ASN A 49 -14.68 -3.74 -6.76
N ALA A 50 -15.24 -4.85 -7.26
CA ALA A 50 -14.72 -6.19 -6.97
C ALA A 50 -13.27 -6.41 -7.46
N GLN A 51 -12.91 -5.83 -8.61
CA GLN A 51 -11.55 -5.94 -9.14
C GLN A 51 -10.56 -5.21 -8.24
N VAL A 52 -10.91 -4.01 -7.75
CA VAL A 52 -10.08 -3.26 -6.81
C VAL A 52 -9.87 -4.03 -5.50
N VAL A 53 -10.92 -4.69 -5.00
CA VAL A 53 -10.81 -5.52 -3.79
C VAL A 53 -9.85 -6.69 -4.03
N GLU A 54 -10.01 -7.40 -5.15
CA GLU A 54 -9.11 -8.49 -5.56
C GLU A 54 -7.66 -8.00 -5.70
N ASP A 55 -7.42 -6.90 -6.43
CA ASP A 55 -6.08 -6.34 -6.63
C ASP A 55 -5.42 -5.96 -5.28
N VAL A 56 -6.20 -5.47 -4.31
CA VAL A 56 -5.69 -5.09 -2.98
C VAL A 56 -5.43 -6.33 -2.12
N GLU A 57 -6.27 -7.36 -2.20
CA GLU A 57 -6.05 -8.63 -1.51
C GLU A 57 -4.82 -9.36 -2.06
N ASP A 58 -4.64 -9.37 -3.38
CA ASP A 58 -3.45 -9.90 -4.05
C ASP A 58 -2.20 -9.11 -3.64
N LEU A 59 -2.28 -7.79 -3.57
CA LEU A 59 -1.17 -6.96 -3.09
C LEU A 59 -0.76 -7.31 -1.65
N VAL A 60 -1.74 -7.52 -0.77
CA VAL A 60 -1.50 -7.95 0.62
C VAL A 60 -0.85 -9.33 0.65
N PHE A 61 -1.34 -10.26 -0.17
CA PHE A 61 -0.80 -11.61 -0.28
C PHE A 61 0.65 -11.62 -0.76
N GLU A 62 0.95 -10.92 -1.85
CA GLU A 62 2.30 -10.78 -2.39
C GLU A 62 3.24 -10.10 -1.39
N LEU A 63 2.77 -9.05 -0.71
CA LEU A 63 3.56 -8.40 0.32
C LEU A 63 3.88 -9.36 1.48
N ALA A 64 2.90 -10.15 1.94
CA ALA A 64 3.09 -11.13 3.00
C ALA A 64 4.19 -12.15 2.65
N ALA A 65 4.25 -12.59 1.38
CA ALA A 65 5.27 -13.51 0.90
C ALA A 65 6.69 -12.91 0.92
N LEU A 66 6.81 -11.58 0.87
CA LEU A 66 8.09 -10.86 0.95
C LEU A 66 8.58 -10.60 2.39
N GLN A 67 7.71 -10.78 3.40
CA GLN A 67 8.06 -10.48 4.78
C GLN A 67 8.76 -11.65 5.48
N ASP A 68 9.73 -11.32 6.34
CA ASP A 68 10.41 -12.30 7.19
C ASP A 68 9.52 -12.66 8.40
N GLY A 69 8.76 -13.75 8.28
CA GLY A 69 7.94 -14.32 9.36
C GLY A 69 6.49 -13.83 9.37
N HIS A 70 5.78 -14.06 10.48
CA HIS A 70 4.40 -13.61 10.63
C HIS A 70 4.36 -12.15 11.10
N ILE A 71 4.06 -11.26 10.15
CA ILE A 71 3.68 -9.87 10.42
C ILE A 71 2.22 -9.68 9.98
N GLU A 72 1.45 -8.99 10.81
CA GLU A 72 0.07 -8.66 10.47
C GLU A 72 0.07 -7.56 9.41
N ILE A 73 -0.67 -7.79 8.32
CA ILE A 73 -0.84 -6.81 7.25
C ILE A 73 -2.31 -6.44 7.21
N GLU A 74 -2.60 -5.20 7.59
CA GLU A 74 -3.91 -4.59 7.43
C GLU A 74 -3.93 -3.77 6.15
N HIS A 75 -5.12 -3.63 5.55
CA HIS A 75 -5.32 -2.73 4.42
C HIS A 75 -6.58 -1.89 4.60
N SER A 76 -6.60 -0.74 3.92
CA SER A 76 -7.76 0.13 3.85
C SER A 76 -7.90 0.69 2.45
N ILE A 77 -9.15 0.69 1.95
CA ILE A 77 -9.51 1.25 0.67
C ILE A 77 -10.22 2.58 0.92
N PHE A 78 -9.70 3.64 0.31
CA PHE A 78 -10.25 4.98 0.36
C PHE A 78 -10.72 5.39 -1.04
N VAL A 79 -12.01 5.68 -1.20
CA VAL A 79 -12.56 6.15 -2.47
C VAL A 79 -12.41 7.67 -2.54
N GLY A 80 -11.54 8.14 -3.43
CA GLY A 80 -11.28 9.57 -3.61
C GLY A 80 -9.83 9.91 -3.94
N ALA A 81 -9.54 11.20 -3.99
CA ALA A 81 -8.17 11.69 -4.21
C ALA A 81 -7.27 11.42 -3.00
N PRO A 82 -5.96 11.18 -3.19
CA PRO A 82 -4.98 11.07 -2.11
C PRO A 82 -4.68 12.44 -1.48
N SER A 83 -5.70 13.06 -0.88
CA SER A 83 -5.69 14.39 -0.26
C SER A 83 -5.24 14.31 1.21
N VAL A 84 -5.37 15.44 1.93
CA VAL A 84 -5.08 15.50 3.37
C VAL A 84 -5.97 14.59 4.22
N ASP A 85 -7.19 14.31 3.73
CA ASP A 85 -8.17 13.48 4.44
C ASP A 85 -7.96 11.97 4.21
N TRP A 86 -7.12 11.61 3.25
CA TRP A 86 -6.76 10.21 3.01
C TRP A 86 -5.82 9.70 4.12
N PRO A 87 -6.16 8.59 4.82
CA PRO A 87 -5.32 8.05 5.89
C PRO A 87 -3.87 7.75 5.49
N GLY A 88 -3.64 7.41 4.21
CA GLY A 88 -2.30 7.19 3.67
C GLY A 88 -1.40 8.41 3.62
N ASN A 89 -1.92 9.62 3.89
CA ASN A 89 -1.17 10.86 3.81
C ASN A 89 -0.02 10.96 4.85
N SER A 90 -0.12 10.27 5.99
CA SER A 90 0.94 10.22 7.01
C SER A 90 2.00 9.14 6.76
N GLY A 91 1.75 8.24 5.80
CA GLY A 91 2.64 7.12 5.49
C GLY A 91 3.67 7.43 4.40
N ARG A 92 4.47 6.42 4.07
CA ARG A 92 5.39 6.48 2.94
C ARG A 92 4.63 6.17 1.66
N ARG A 93 4.48 7.18 0.80
CA ARG A 93 3.84 7.03 -0.51
C ARG A 93 4.73 6.21 -1.43
N VAL A 94 4.19 5.12 -1.95
CA VAL A 94 4.88 4.19 -2.85
C VAL A 94 4.47 4.44 -4.30
N TYR A 95 3.19 4.78 -4.50
CA TYR A 95 2.63 5.10 -5.80
C TYR A 95 1.66 6.27 -5.67
N VAL A 96 1.70 7.18 -6.63
CA VAL A 96 0.68 8.21 -6.84
C VAL A 96 0.48 8.30 -8.35
N ALA A 97 -0.73 8.02 -8.81
CA ALA A 97 -1.11 8.20 -10.20
C ALA A 97 -0.94 9.67 -10.57
N LYS A 98 -0.43 9.93 -11.77
CA LYS A 98 -0.50 11.29 -12.33
C LYS A 98 -1.96 11.63 -12.57
N GLU A 99 -2.38 12.83 -12.18
CA GLU A 99 -3.68 13.33 -12.58
C GLU A 99 -3.75 13.35 -14.11
N THR A 100 -4.68 12.58 -14.68
CA THR A 100 -5.10 12.75 -16.06
C THR A 100 -6.23 13.77 -16.04
N ASP A 101 -5.93 15.00 -16.46
CA ASP A 101 -6.91 16.01 -16.85
C ASP A 101 -7.90 15.47 -17.90
#